data_AF-A0AAV4IBF4-F1
#
_entry.id   AF-A0AAV4IBF4-F1
#
_cell.length_a   1.000
_cell.length_b   1.000
_cell.length_c   1.000
_cell.angle_alpha   90.00
_cell.angle_beta   90.00
_cell.angle_gamma   90.00
#
_symmetry.space_group_name_H-M   'P 1'
#
loop_
_entity.id
_entity.type
_entity.pdbx_description
1 polymer ?
#
loop_
_entity_poly.entity_id
_entity_poly.type
_entity_poly.pdbx_seq_one_letter_code
_entity_poly.pdbx_strand_id
1 'polypeptide(L)'
;IVFDSLIAGALLGFITLSFSGIFQWNEQDDIFTQGLRMMMQICVIITIASGFAGVLKATGHIDSLVQASAQAMGENQMLAAIVMLLVGLLITIGFGDSFASVPILAPIYIPLSISLGFSPMATITLLGASAALGDAGSPASTLTLGASAGLNADGQHDLIQDSIIPTFLHANLGMVLFAWLAAMIL
;
A
#
# COMPACT_ATOMS: atom_id res chain seq x y z
N ILE A 1 -15.56 -10.83 -13.61
CA ILE A 1 -15.32 -10.70 -15.07
C ILE A 1 -16.58 -11.03 -15.87
N VAL A 2 -17.33 -12.12 -15.62
CA VAL A 2 -18.63 -12.37 -16.31
C VAL A 2 -19.83 -11.67 -15.65
N PHE A 3 -19.82 -11.52 -14.31
CA PHE A 3 -20.96 -10.97 -13.56
C PHE A 3 -20.79 -9.53 -13.05
N ASP A 4 -19.61 -8.93 -13.21
CA ASP A 4 -19.22 -7.60 -12.68
C ASP A 4 -19.70 -7.27 -11.26
N SER A 5 -19.91 -8.30 -10.45
CA SER A 5 -20.49 -8.20 -9.11
C SER A 5 -19.53 -8.83 -8.12
N LEU A 6 -18.94 -7.97 -7.29
CA LEU A 6 -18.10 -8.36 -6.17
C LEU A 6 -18.87 -9.29 -5.22
N ILE A 7 -20.15 -9.00 -4.99
CA ILE A 7 -21.03 -9.78 -4.10
C ILE A 7 -21.26 -11.18 -4.68
N ALA A 8 -21.53 -11.30 -5.97
CA ALA A 8 -21.71 -12.61 -6.62
C ALA A 8 -20.41 -13.44 -6.58
N GLY A 9 -19.27 -12.80 -6.79
CA GLY A 9 -17.96 -13.44 -6.68
C GLY A 9 -17.66 -13.92 -5.26
N ALA A 10 -17.94 -13.10 -4.26
CA ALA A 10 -17.77 -13.45 -2.84
C ALA A 10 -18.69 -14.62 -2.44
N LEU A 11 -19.95 -14.60 -2.87
CA LEU A 11 -20.90 -15.70 -2.65
C LEU A 11 -20.45 -17.00 -3.29
N LEU A 12 -19.99 -16.95 -4.54
CA LEU A 12 -19.45 -18.13 -5.22
C LEU A 12 -18.22 -18.67 -4.49
N GLY A 13 -17.29 -17.79 -4.08
CA GLY A 13 -16.13 -18.15 -3.29
C GLY A 13 -16.52 -18.84 -1.97
N PHE A 14 -17.46 -18.25 -1.23
CA PHE A 14 -18.00 -18.81 0.00
C PHE A 14 -18.60 -20.20 -0.22
N ILE A 15 -19.48 -20.35 -1.23
CA ILE A 15 -20.09 -21.63 -1.59
C ILE A 15 -19.01 -22.66 -1.91
N THR A 16 -18.04 -22.32 -2.76
CA THR A 16 -16.96 -23.25 -3.13
C THR A 16 -16.13 -23.70 -1.93
N LEU A 17 -15.82 -22.78 -1.01
CA LEU A 17 -15.07 -23.10 0.21
C LEU A 17 -15.89 -23.95 1.18
N SER A 18 -17.18 -23.64 1.38
CA SER A 18 -18.09 -24.42 2.23
C SER A 18 -18.25 -25.87 1.75
N PHE A 19 -18.29 -26.10 0.43
CA PHE A 19 -18.40 -27.45 -0.15
C PHE A 19 -17.07 -28.17 -0.34
N SER A 20 -15.92 -27.47 -0.27
CA SER A 20 -14.58 -28.06 -0.48
C SER A 20 -14.13 -29.05 0.61
N GLY A 21 -14.80 -29.06 1.78
CA GLY A 21 -14.44 -29.93 2.91
C GLY A 21 -13.15 -29.54 3.63
N ILE A 22 -12.55 -28.39 3.30
CA ILE A 22 -11.33 -27.87 3.95
C ILE A 22 -11.60 -27.47 5.41
N PHE A 23 -12.83 -27.08 5.74
CA PHE A 23 -13.25 -26.63 7.07
C PHE A 23 -14.36 -27.51 7.65
N GLN A 24 -14.36 -27.68 8.98
CA GLN A 24 -15.46 -28.36 9.65
C GLN A 24 -16.73 -27.51 9.51
N TRP A 25 -17.85 -28.12 9.13
CA TRP A 25 -19.11 -27.41 8.89
C TRP A 25 -19.59 -26.60 10.10
N ASN A 26 -19.27 -27.06 11.31
CA ASN A 26 -19.61 -26.38 12.56
C ASN A 26 -18.71 -25.16 12.87
N GLU A 27 -17.58 -25.00 12.18
CA GLU A 27 -16.60 -23.93 12.39
C GLU A 27 -16.64 -22.86 11.28
N GLN A 28 -17.47 -23.03 10.24
CA GLN A 28 -17.53 -22.12 9.09
C GLN A 28 -17.88 -20.68 9.48
N ASP A 29 -18.84 -20.51 10.40
CA ASP A 29 -19.27 -19.19 10.87
C ASP A 29 -18.18 -18.47 11.65
N ASP A 30 -17.41 -19.21 12.47
CA ASP A 30 -16.30 -18.66 13.25
C ASP A 30 -15.15 -18.22 12.34
N ILE A 31 -14.79 -19.02 11.34
CA ILE A 31 -13.75 -18.69 10.36
C ILE A 31 -14.16 -17.46 9.55
N PHE A 32 -15.42 -17.38 9.12
CA PHE A 32 -15.94 -16.22 8.42
C PHE A 32 -15.91 -14.96 9.29
N THR A 33 -16.36 -15.07 10.55
CA THR A 33 -16.33 -13.98 11.53
C THR A 33 -14.91 -13.51 11.81
N GLN A 34 -13.94 -14.43 11.88
CA GLN A 34 -12.54 -14.11 12.04
C GLN A 34 -11.99 -13.35 10.82
N GLY A 35 -12.35 -13.78 9.60
CA GLY A 35 -12.03 -13.07 8.37
C GLY A 35 -12.61 -11.65 8.35
N LEU A 36 -13.88 -11.49 8.73
CA LEU A 36 -14.52 -10.17 8.87
C LEU A 36 -13.79 -9.30 9.89
N ARG A 37 -13.37 -9.86 11.03
CA ARG A 37 -12.62 -9.14 12.06
C ARG A 37 -11.28 -8.63 11.54
N MET A 38 -10.57 -9.41 10.71
CA MET A 38 -9.34 -8.96 10.06
C MET A 38 -9.59 -7.81 9.07
N MET A 39 -10.68 -7.86 8.31
CA MET A 39 -11.03 -6.83 7.33
C MET A 39 -11.59 -5.54 7.95
N MET A 40 -12.15 -5.62 9.16
CA MET A 40 -12.73 -4.47 9.86
C MET A 40 -11.71 -3.35 10.09
N GLN A 41 -10.46 -3.69 10.40
CA GLN A 41 -9.36 -2.72 10.53
C GLN A 41 -9.19 -1.90 9.24
N ILE A 42 -9.15 -2.56 8.08
CA ILE A 42 -9.00 -1.92 6.78
C ILE A 42 -10.19 -0.98 6.52
N CYS A 43 -11.41 -1.41 6.85
CA CYS A 43 -12.62 -0.60 6.68
C CYS A 43 -12.57 0.70 7.50
N VAL A 44 -12.11 0.61 8.75
CA VAL A 44 -11.92 1.78 9.63
C VAL A 44 -10.87 2.73 9.04
N ILE A 45 -9.73 2.20 8.59
CA ILE A 45 -8.66 3.01 8.00
C ILE A 45 -9.13 3.74 6.74
N ILE A 46 -9.81 3.04 5.82
CA ILE A 46 -10.36 3.65 4.60
C ILE A 46 -11.36 4.76 4.94
N THR A 47 -12.20 4.56 5.96
CA THR A 47 -13.17 5.56 6.41
C THR A 47 -12.48 6.83 6.92
N ILE A 48 -11.47 6.66 7.78
CA ILE A 48 -10.68 7.78 8.31
C ILE A 48 -9.91 8.47 7.19
N ALA A 49 -9.26 7.71 6.30
CA ALA A 49 -8.53 8.24 5.15
C ALA A 49 -9.44 9.04 4.19
N SER A 50 -10.68 8.59 4.00
CA SER A 50 -11.69 9.33 3.23
C SER A 50 -12.05 10.66 3.90
N GLY A 51 -12.16 10.68 5.24
CA GLY A 51 -12.32 11.92 6.01
C GLY A 51 -11.11 12.86 5.86
N PHE A 52 -9.90 12.33 5.96
CA PHE A 52 -8.65 13.07 5.74
C PHE A 52 -8.59 13.67 4.32
N ALA A 53 -8.91 12.89 3.30
CA ALA A 53 -9.02 13.36 1.92
C ALA A 53 -10.04 14.51 1.77
N GLY A 54 -11.19 14.39 2.47
CA GLY A 54 -12.21 15.43 2.52
C GLY A 54 -11.69 16.74 3.12
N VAL A 55 -10.95 16.66 4.24
CA VAL A 55 -10.31 17.84 4.87
C VAL A 55 -9.27 18.46 3.95
N LEU A 56 -8.37 17.65 3.37
CA LEU A 56 -7.35 18.13 2.44
C LEU A 56 -7.95 18.85 1.22
N LYS A 57 -9.08 18.35 0.72
CA LYS A 57 -9.83 18.99 -0.37
C LYS A 57 -10.50 20.28 0.09
N ALA A 58 -11.10 20.31 1.28
CA ALA A 58 -11.76 21.50 1.82
C ALA A 58 -10.77 22.65 2.13
N THR A 59 -9.53 22.33 2.50
CA THR A 59 -8.49 23.34 2.77
C THR A 59 -7.80 23.86 1.50
N GLY A 60 -8.01 23.23 0.34
CA GLY A 60 -7.34 23.60 -0.92
C GLY A 60 -5.82 23.34 -0.93
N HIS A 61 -5.30 22.66 0.09
CA HIS A 61 -3.87 22.37 0.18
C HIS A 61 -3.41 21.33 -0.84
N ILE A 62 -4.30 20.44 -1.32
CA ILE A 62 -3.97 19.50 -2.41
C ILE A 62 -3.58 20.30 -3.67
N ASP A 63 -4.40 21.26 -4.07
CA ASP A 63 -4.15 22.04 -5.29
C ASP A 63 -2.85 22.84 -5.18
N SER A 64 -2.60 23.43 -3.99
CA SER A 64 -1.37 24.17 -3.72
C SER A 64 -0.13 23.26 -3.75
N LEU A 65 -0.22 22.06 -3.16
CA LEU A 65 0.86 21.07 -3.17
C LEU A 65 1.14 20.56 -4.59
N VAL A 66 0.08 20.28 -5.35
CA VAL A 66 0.16 19.84 -6.74
C VAL A 66 0.83 20.92 -7.59
N GLN A 67 0.40 22.18 -7.46
CA GLN A 67 0.94 23.28 -8.23
C GLN A 67 2.41 23.59 -7.87
N ALA A 68 2.75 23.58 -6.58
CA ALA A 68 4.13 23.77 -6.12
C ALA A 68 5.04 22.62 -6.59
N SER A 69 4.56 21.39 -6.53
CA SER A 69 5.30 20.20 -6.98
C SER A 69 5.49 20.19 -8.49
N ALA A 70 4.45 20.53 -9.26
CA ALA A 70 4.54 20.67 -10.72
C ALA A 70 5.52 21.78 -11.14
N GLN A 71 5.54 22.91 -10.42
CA GLN A 71 6.53 23.97 -10.67
C GLN A 71 7.95 23.55 -10.30
N ALA A 72 8.13 22.82 -9.20
CA ALA A 72 9.44 22.37 -8.74
C ALA A 72 10.03 21.26 -9.62
N MET A 73 9.18 20.36 -10.13
CA MET A 73 9.60 19.22 -10.97
C MET A 73 9.65 19.56 -12.46
N GLY A 74 8.96 20.60 -12.88
CA GLY A 74 8.82 20.99 -14.28
C GLY A 74 8.16 19.90 -15.13
N GLU A 75 8.50 19.84 -16.41
CA GLU A 75 7.97 18.83 -17.35
C GLU A 75 8.71 17.48 -17.28
N ASN A 76 9.63 17.30 -16.33
CA ASN A 76 10.45 16.09 -16.25
C ASN A 76 9.76 14.97 -15.48
N GLN A 77 8.92 14.20 -16.16
CA GLN A 77 8.22 13.04 -15.61
C GLN A 77 9.17 12.01 -14.98
N MET A 78 10.38 11.85 -15.51
CA MET A 78 11.37 10.91 -15.01
C MET A 78 11.85 11.28 -13.61
N LEU A 79 12.15 12.57 -13.40
CA LEU A 79 12.51 13.08 -12.08
C LEU A 79 11.32 13.01 -11.12
N ALA A 80 10.13 13.36 -11.61
CA ALA A 80 8.92 13.37 -10.81
C ALA A 80 8.58 11.98 -10.25
N ALA A 81 8.68 10.94 -11.08
CA ALA A 81 8.42 9.57 -10.66
C ALA A 81 9.38 9.10 -9.54
N ILE A 82 10.68 9.40 -9.62
CA ILE A 82 11.64 9.07 -8.55
C ILE A 82 11.27 9.77 -7.25
N VAL A 83 11.01 11.07 -7.31
CA VAL A 83 10.70 11.84 -6.10
C VAL A 83 9.39 11.38 -5.49
N MET A 84 8.37 11.06 -6.31
CA MET A 84 7.13 10.45 -5.82
C MET A 84 7.39 9.12 -5.13
N LEU A 85 8.24 8.24 -5.66
CA LEU A 85 8.60 6.98 -4.99
C LEU A 85 9.33 7.21 -3.66
N LEU A 86 10.27 8.16 -3.62
CA LEU A 86 11.04 8.48 -2.40
C LEU A 86 10.18 9.14 -1.31
N VAL A 87 9.31 10.06 -1.68
CA VAL A 87 8.34 10.67 -0.75
C VAL A 87 7.37 9.61 -0.26
N GLY A 88 6.93 8.71 -1.12
CA GLY A 88 6.07 7.58 -0.79
C GLY A 88 6.72 6.68 0.26
N LEU A 89 7.97 6.30 0.02
CA LEU A 89 8.79 5.55 0.98
C LEU A 89 8.92 6.29 2.32
N LEU A 90 9.22 7.59 2.31
CA LEU A 90 9.37 8.39 3.53
C LEU A 90 8.07 8.46 4.35
N ILE A 91 6.92 8.58 3.70
CA ILE A 91 5.62 8.61 4.37
C ILE A 91 5.30 7.22 4.94
N THR A 92 5.48 6.18 4.12
CA THR A 92 5.03 4.83 4.45
C THR A 92 5.97 4.11 5.42
N ILE A 93 7.26 4.44 5.46
CA ILE A 93 8.18 3.88 6.46
C ILE A 93 7.78 4.27 7.89
N GLY A 94 7.10 5.41 8.06
CA GLY A 94 6.70 5.92 9.38
C GLY A 94 5.62 5.09 10.08
N PHE A 95 4.73 4.44 9.32
CA PHE A 95 3.67 3.59 9.90
C PHE A 95 3.77 2.12 9.49
N GLY A 96 4.44 1.79 8.37
CA GLY A 96 4.79 0.41 8.03
C GLY A 96 3.61 -0.53 7.82
N ASP A 97 2.50 -0.05 7.26
CA ASP A 97 1.29 -0.87 7.03
C ASP A 97 0.84 -0.81 5.57
N SER A 98 0.90 -1.94 4.87
CA SER A 98 0.53 -2.05 3.45
C SER A 98 -0.93 -1.66 3.16
N PHE A 99 -1.87 -1.95 4.07
CA PHE A 99 -3.30 -1.72 3.84
C PHE A 99 -3.70 -0.26 4.05
N ALA A 100 -3.05 0.42 4.99
CA ALA A 100 -3.27 1.83 5.28
C ALA A 100 -2.63 2.77 4.24
N SER A 101 -1.52 2.35 3.63
CA SER A 101 -0.76 3.18 2.71
C SER A 101 -1.55 3.67 1.50
N VAL A 102 -2.26 2.78 0.81
CA VAL A 102 -2.97 3.14 -0.44
C VAL A 102 -4.08 4.18 -0.17
N PRO A 103 -5.01 3.98 0.79
CA PRO A 103 -6.05 4.96 1.08
C PRO A 103 -5.51 6.32 1.54
N ILE A 104 -4.37 6.35 2.23
CA ILE A 104 -3.76 7.59 2.73
C ILE A 104 -3.04 8.35 1.59
N LEU A 105 -2.34 7.64 0.71
CA LEU A 105 -1.57 8.25 -0.37
C LEU A 105 -2.42 8.63 -1.59
N ALA A 106 -3.47 7.85 -1.92
CA ALA A 106 -4.27 8.02 -3.12
C ALA A 106 -4.83 9.46 -3.32
N PRO A 107 -5.38 10.13 -2.28
CA PRO A 107 -5.89 11.50 -2.40
C PRO A 107 -4.85 12.53 -2.82
N ILE A 108 -3.56 12.24 -2.61
CA ILE A 108 -2.44 13.13 -2.94
C ILE A 108 -1.82 12.72 -4.29
N TYR A 109 -1.55 11.42 -4.45
CA TYR A 109 -0.79 10.89 -5.58
C TYR A 109 -1.58 10.92 -6.87
N ILE A 110 -2.86 10.59 -6.83
CA ILE A 110 -3.70 10.56 -8.03
C ILE A 110 -3.79 11.95 -8.69
N PRO A 111 -4.19 13.03 -7.98
CA PRO A 111 -4.25 14.36 -8.61
C PRO A 111 -2.86 14.88 -9.03
N LEU A 112 -1.81 14.59 -8.24
CA LEU A 112 -0.45 14.97 -8.60
C LEU A 112 0.01 14.27 -9.88
N SER A 113 -0.18 12.96 -9.99
CA SER A 113 0.20 12.20 -11.19
C SER A 113 -0.54 12.68 -12.43
N ILE A 114 -1.84 12.98 -12.31
CA ILE A 114 -2.63 13.55 -13.42
C ILE A 114 -2.07 14.92 -13.83
N SER A 115 -1.73 15.78 -12.88
CA SER A 115 -1.17 17.11 -13.19
C SER A 115 0.19 17.06 -13.88
N LEU A 116 0.99 16.02 -13.58
CA LEU A 116 2.30 15.76 -14.17
C LEU A 116 2.20 14.99 -15.50
N GLY A 117 0.99 14.68 -15.97
CA GLY A 117 0.74 14.03 -17.25
C GLY A 117 1.00 12.53 -17.27
N PHE A 118 1.04 11.85 -16.12
CA PHE A 118 1.16 10.40 -16.08
C PHE A 118 -0.11 9.70 -16.56
N SER A 119 0.05 8.54 -17.19
CA SER A 119 -1.09 7.69 -17.54
C SER A 119 -1.77 7.13 -16.29
N PRO A 120 -3.04 6.68 -16.37
CA PRO A 120 -3.70 5.99 -15.26
C PRO A 120 -2.92 4.76 -14.79
N MET A 121 -2.29 4.02 -15.72
CA MET A 121 -1.49 2.84 -15.38
C MET A 121 -0.20 3.19 -14.66
N ALA A 122 0.51 4.23 -15.13
CA ALA A 122 1.68 4.75 -14.43
C ALA A 122 1.32 5.28 -13.04
N THR A 123 0.18 5.96 -12.91
CA THR A 123 -0.33 6.47 -11.62
C THR A 123 -0.58 5.34 -10.62
N ILE A 124 -1.28 4.28 -11.05
CA ILE A 124 -1.54 3.11 -10.20
C ILE A 124 -0.23 2.41 -9.81
N THR A 125 0.73 2.34 -10.74
CA THR A 125 2.05 1.75 -10.49
C THR A 125 2.82 2.54 -9.44
N LEU A 126 2.89 3.86 -9.58
CA LEU A 126 3.57 4.74 -8.61
C LEU A 126 2.89 4.69 -7.25
N LEU A 127 1.56 4.79 -7.20
CA LEU A 127 0.79 4.70 -5.95
C LEU A 127 0.99 3.35 -5.26
N GLY A 128 0.87 2.25 -6.00
CA GLY A 128 1.01 0.90 -5.47
C GLY A 128 2.42 0.61 -4.98
N ALA A 129 3.44 1.00 -5.75
CA ALA A 129 4.83 0.85 -5.35
C ALA A 129 5.14 1.71 -4.11
N SER A 130 4.76 2.99 -4.12
CA SER A 130 4.91 3.87 -2.94
C SER A 130 4.23 3.32 -1.70
N ALA A 131 3.08 2.66 -1.85
CA ALA A 131 2.39 2.03 -0.73
C ALA A 131 3.09 0.78 -0.19
N ALA A 132 3.74 0.00 -1.06
CA ALA A 132 4.47 -1.21 -0.70
C ALA A 132 5.88 -0.94 -0.12
N LEU A 133 6.53 0.14 -0.57
CA LEU A 133 7.89 0.52 -0.18
C LEU A 133 8.05 0.65 1.35
N GLY A 134 7.06 1.18 2.07
CA GLY A 134 7.15 1.32 3.52
C GLY A 134 7.04 0.02 4.29
N ASP A 135 6.32 -0.96 3.78
CA ASP A 135 6.16 -2.26 4.47
C ASP A 135 7.46 -3.08 4.40
N ALA A 136 8.20 -2.93 3.30
CA ALA A 136 9.52 -3.52 3.11
C ALA A 136 10.60 -2.71 3.85
N GLY A 137 10.76 -2.96 5.14
CA GLY A 137 11.85 -2.37 5.94
C GLY A 137 11.47 -1.18 6.81
N SER A 138 10.17 -0.95 7.06
CA SER A 138 9.77 -0.14 8.20
C SER A 138 10.07 -0.87 9.52
N PRO A 139 10.67 -0.19 10.52
CA PRO A 139 10.79 -0.74 11.87
C PRO A 139 9.44 -1.06 12.54
N ALA A 140 8.35 -0.43 12.08
CA ALA A 140 7.01 -0.62 12.59
C ALA A 140 6.21 -1.68 11.81
N SER A 141 6.76 -2.22 10.72
CA SER A 141 6.04 -3.19 9.89
C SER A 141 5.78 -4.49 10.63
N THR A 142 4.51 -4.91 10.63
CA THR A 142 4.09 -6.18 11.23
C THR A 142 4.70 -7.38 10.51
N LEU A 143 4.99 -7.28 9.20
CA LEU A 143 5.70 -8.31 8.46
C LEU A 143 7.15 -8.44 8.93
N THR A 144 7.82 -7.30 9.09
CA THR A 144 9.22 -7.26 9.55
C THR A 144 9.34 -7.77 11.00
N LEU A 145 8.43 -7.33 11.88
CA LEU A 145 8.38 -7.79 13.28
C LEU A 145 8.05 -9.28 13.38
N GLY A 146 7.09 -9.76 12.58
CA GLY A 146 6.71 -11.18 12.56
C GLY A 146 7.85 -12.10 12.11
N ALA A 147 8.54 -11.74 11.02
CA ALA A 147 9.70 -12.49 10.54
C ALA A 147 10.86 -12.45 11.55
N SER A 148 11.15 -11.28 12.10
CA SER A 148 12.24 -11.09 13.07
C SER A 148 12.00 -11.84 14.38
N ALA A 149 10.74 -11.94 14.85
CA ALA A 149 10.40 -12.73 16.02
C ALA A 149 10.72 -14.23 15.84
N GLY A 150 10.53 -14.75 14.62
CA GLY A 150 10.90 -16.13 14.28
C GLY A 150 12.41 -16.33 14.15
N LEU A 151 13.12 -15.37 13.57
CA LEU A 151 14.58 -15.40 13.45
C LEU A 151 15.28 -15.23 14.81
N ASN A 152 14.67 -14.50 15.73
CA ASN A 152 15.18 -14.29 17.09
C ASN A 152 14.89 -15.44 18.06
N ALA A 153 14.82 -16.69 17.58
CA ALA A 153 14.50 -17.85 18.42
C ALA A 153 15.58 -18.13 19.49
N ASP A 154 16.83 -17.75 19.24
CA ASP A 154 17.98 -17.91 20.13
C ASP A 154 18.36 -16.63 20.90
N GLY A 155 17.63 -15.52 20.69
CA GLY A 155 17.87 -14.23 21.33
C GLY A 155 19.05 -13.44 20.76
N GLN A 156 19.67 -13.88 19.66
CA GLN A 156 20.86 -13.23 19.07
C GLN A 156 20.53 -12.28 17.91
N HIS A 157 19.29 -12.28 17.43
CA HIS A 157 18.89 -11.56 16.22
C HIS A 157 18.56 -10.10 16.52
N ASP A 158 19.26 -9.17 15.88
CA ASP A 158 18.97 -7.75 15.98
C ASP A 158 17.97 -7.33 14.90
N LEU A 159 16.83 -6.79 15.31
CA LEU A 159 15.78 -6.34 14.40
C LEU A 159 16.30 -5.33 13.35
N ILE A 160 17.18 -4.41 13.73
CA ILE A 160 17.62 -3.35 12.83
C ILE A 160 18.68 -3.87 11.86
N GLN A 161 19.74 -4.49 12.40
CA GLN A 161 20.90 -4.90 11.62
C GLN A 161 20.60 -6.13 10.77
N ASP A 162 19.87 -7.10 11.31
CA ASP A 162 19.72 -8.41 10.66
C ASP A 162 18.44 -8.50 9.82
N SER A 163 17.41 -7.71 10.14
CA SER A 163 16.15 -7.68 9.35
C SER A 163 15.96 -6.40 8.56
N ILE A 164 15.94 -5.23 9.23
CA ILE A 164 15.50 -3.97 8.60
C ILE A 164 16.49 -3.53 7.53
N ILE A 165 17.78 -3.40 7.84
CA ILE A 165 18.78 -2.91 6.89
C ILE A 165 18.86 -3.79 5.63
N PRO A 166 18.96 -5.14 5.74
CA PRO A 166 19.01 -6.01 4.55
C PRO A 166 17.74 -5.94 3.72
N THR A 167 16.56 -5.98 4.38
CA THR A 167 15.26 -5.93 3.69
C THR A 167 15.07 -4.60 3.00
N PHE A 168 15.36 -3.49 3.68
CA PHE A 168 15.24 -2.15 3.13
C PHE A 168 16.13 -1.99 1.89
N LEU A 169 17.39 -2.39 1.97
CA LEU A 169 18.32 -2.27 0.84
C LEU A 169 17.90 -3.17 -0.32
N HIS A 170 17.62 -4.44 -0.07
CA HIS A 170 17.32 -5.38 -1.15
C HIS A 170 15.96 -5.10 -1.81
N ALA A 171 14.91 -4.95 -1.01
CA ALA A 171 13.55 -4.83 -1.51
C ALA A 171 13.25 -3.41 -2.04
N ASN A 172 13.61 -2.35 -1.31
CA ASN A 172 13.25 -0.99 -1.73
C ASN A 172 14.06 -0.51 -2.92
N LEU A 173 15.35 -0.85 -3.03
CA LEU A 173 16.12 -0.49 -4.22
C LEU A 173 15.55 -1.14 -5.48
N GLY A 174 15.20 -2.43 -5.40
CA GLY A 174 14.54 -3.15 -6.49
C GLY A 174 13.19 -2.54 -6.84
N MET A 175 12.32 -2.34 -5.85
CA MET A 175 10.99 -1.76 -6.07
C MET A 175 11.05 -0.34 -6.64
N VAL A 176 11.90 0.54 -6.12
CA VAL A 176 12.06 1.90 -6.66
C VAL A 176 12.50 1.83 -8.12
N LEU A 177 13.50 1.01 -8.44
CA LEU A 177 14.03 0.90 -9.79
C LEU A 177 12.98 0.35 -10.77
N PHE A 178 12.32 -0.76 -10.44
CA PHE A 178 11.36 -1.40 -11.33
C PHE A 178 10.04 -0.61 -11.44
N ALA A 179 9.55 -0.02 -10.36
CA ALA A 179 8.36 0.82 -10.39
C ALA A 179 8.60 2.10 -11.20
N TRP A 180 9.78 2.69 -11.07
CA TRP A 180 10.18 3.84 -11.85
C TRP A 180 10.25 3.50 -13.34
N LEU A 181 10.92 2.42 -13.72
CA LEU A 181 10.97 1.96 -15.11
C LEU A 181 9.57 1.66 -15.66
N ALA A 182 8.73 0.97 -14.89
CA ALA A 182 7.36 0.67 -15.28
C ALA A 182 6.54 1.97 -15.49
N ALA A 183 6.66 2.94 -14.61
CA ALA A 183 5.97 4.23 -14.74
C ALA A 183 6.43 5.05 -15.96
N MET A 184 7.65 4.83 -16.47
CA MET A 184 8.15 5.48 -17.69
C MET A 184 7.68 4.77 -18.98
N ILE A 185 7.27 3.52 -18.90
CA ILE A 185 6.85 2.72 -20.06
C ILE A 185 5.32 2.76 -20.26
N LEU A 186 4.57 2.95 -19.17
CA LEU A 186 3.11 2.87 -19.11
C LEU A 186 2.37 4.18 -19.42
#